data_AF-I3SDE9-F1
#
_entry.id   AF-I3SDE9-F1
#
_cell.length_a   1.000
_cell.length_b   1.000
_cell.length_c   1.000
_cell.angle_alpha   90.00
_cell.angle_beta   90.00
_cell.angle_gamma   90.00
#
_symmetry.space_group_name_H-M   'P 1'
#
loop_
_entity.id
_entity.type
_entity.pdbx_description
1 polymer ?
#
loop_
_entity_poly.entity_id
_entity_poly.type
_entity_poly.pdbx_seq_one_letter_code
_entity_poly.pdbx_strand_id
1 'polypeptide(L)'
;MDSSASVKDFIAKEVADWDDELVTVARFKAFSGQRSDWQPNFLFWRNLIIKIATHFRFLTVQPSQVKNEWFNRGGLTPLCLDRVLFLMYNEGDIMRTLDLVDPRSGRVSQLFRKVSSLITRSATPPDIVAEEFVVVTAVLKDKAAEVVKHLSENHWNSSCIITMKKFQDVCGGPDEASVILRYLSGCRTAQYLSVHKKEL
;
A
#
# COMPACT_ATOMS: atom_id res chain seq x y z
N MET A 1 20.84 -2.32 -5.64
CA MET A 1 21.16 -1.74 -4.32
C MET A 1 20.10 -2.24 -3.37
N ASP A 2 20.52 -2.74 -2.22
CA ASP A 2 19.63 -3.39 -1.25
C ASP A 2 18.63 -2.36 -0.72
N SER A 3 17.35 -2.48 -1.08
CA SER A 3 16.31 -1.49 -0.76
C SER A 3 16.21 -1.25 0.75
N SER A 4 16.51 -2.28 1.54
CA SER A 4 16.57 -2.24 3.00
C SER A 4 17.67 -1.31 3.52
N ALA A 5 18.87 -1.32 2.94
CA ALA A 5 19.98 -0.46 3.38
C ALA A 5 19.65 1.03 3.14
N SER A 6 19.10 1.35 1.97
CA SER A 6 18.68 2.72 1.65
C SER A 6 17.54 3.20 2.55
N VAL A 7 16.60 2.33 2.92
CA VAL A 7 15.55 2.65 3.89
C VAL A 7 16.12 2.95 5.27
N LYS A 8 17.07 2.14 5.75
CA LYS A 8 17.74 2.37 7.04
C LYS A 8 18.50 3.69 7.07
N ASP A 9 19.25 4.00 6.02
CA ASP A 9 19.96 5.27 5.89
C ASP A 9 19.00 6.46 5.85
N PHE A 10 17.85 6.30 5.19
CA PHE A 10 16.81 7.32 5.17
C PHE A 10 16.20 7.54 6.57
N ILE A 11 15.91 6.48 7.30
CA ILE A 11 15.36 6.57 8.66
C ILE A 11 16.34 7.29 9.60
N ALA A 12 17.63 6.93 9.55
CA ALA A 12 18.66 7.56 10.38
C ALA A 12 18.81 9.07 10.12
N LYS A 13 18.57 9.51 8.89
CA LYS A 13 18.56 10.95 8.53
C LYS A 13 17.28 11.66 8.96
N GLU A 14 16.15 10.96 8.85
CA GLU A 14 14.83 11.54 9.07
C GLU A 14 14.46 11.63 10.57
N VAL A 15 14.93 10.68 11.36
CA VAL A 15 14.62 10.59 12.79
C VAL A 15 15.89 10.90 13.58
N ALA A 16 15.99 12.15 14.05
CA ALA A 16 17.22 12.67 14.67
C ALA A 16 17.72 11.85 15.88
N ASP A 17 16.81 11.22 16.62
CA ASP A 17 17.06 10.39 17.79
C ASP A 17 16.90 8.89 17.48
N TRP A 18 17.03 8.49 16.20
CA TRP A 18 16.89 7.09 15.80
C TRP A 18 17.89 6.17 16.50
N ASP A 19 19.11 6.67 16.71
CA ASP A 19 20.18 5.89 17.33
C ASP A 19 20.26 6.02 18.86
N ASP A 20 19.41 6.85 19.48
CA ASP A 20 19.30 6.92 20.93
C ASP A 20 18.65 5.63 21.48
N GLU A 21 19.41 4.90 22.28
CA GLU A 21 19.00 3.59 22.82
C GLU A 21 17.77 3.69 23.72
N LEU A 22 17.68 4.73 24.57
CA LEU A 22 16.57 4.89 25.51
C LEU A 22 15.28 5.26 24.77
N VAL A 23 15.38 6.17 23.80
CA VAL A 23 14.24 6.56 22.96
C VAL A 23 13.76 5.38 22.11
N THR A 24 14.70 4.60 21.57
CA THR A 24 14.39 3.40 20.77
C THR A 24 13.66 2.36 21.61
N VAL A 25 14.18 2.03 22.80
CA VAL A 25 13.54 1.05 23.69
C VAL A 25 12.12 1.47 24.05
N ALA A 26 11.86 2.76 24.29
CA ALA A 26 10.52 3.27 24.54
C ALA A 26 9.60 3.13 23.32
N ARG A 27 10.06 3.51 22.12
CA ARG A 27 9.28 3.43 20.87
C ARG A 27 8.94 2.00 20.46
N PHE A 28 9.80 1.04 20.79
CA PHE A 28 9.69 -0.37 20.40
C PHE A 28 8.74 -1.18 21.31
N LYS A 29 8.19 -0.57 22.36
CA LYS A 29 7.19 -1.23 23.23
C LYS A 29 5.87 -1.49 22.49
N ALA A 30 5.19 -2.55 22.92
CA ALA A 30 3.82 -2.83 22.50
C ALA A 30 2.88 -1.72 22.98
N PHE A 31 1.76 -1.53 22.28
CA PHE A 31 0.71 -0.63 22.76
C PHE A 31 -0.02 -1.25 23.96
N SER A 32 -0.13 -0.48 25.03
CA SER A 32 -0.78 -0.87 26.28
C SER A 32 -1.52 0.32 26.88
N GLY A 33 -2.56 0.07 27.66
CA GLY A 33 -3.35 1.12 28.31
C GLY A 33 -4.39 1.76 27.41
N GLN A 34 -4.75 3.00 27.71
CA GLN A 34 -5.73 3.77 26.96
C GLN A 34 -5.16 4.28 25.65
N ARG A 35 -6.04 4.61 24.69
CA ARG A 35 -5.61 5.13 23.37
C ARG A 35 -4.73 6.38 23.50
N SER A 36 -5.02 7.27 24.44
CA SER A 36 -4.19 8.45 24.74
C SER A 36 -2.74 8.13 25.01
N ASP A 37 -2.47 6.97 25.63
CA ASP A 37 -1.14 6.60 26.12
C ASP A 37 -0.21 6.21 24.96
N TRP A 38 -0.78 5.56 23.94
CA TRP A 38 -0.02 5.05 22.79
C TRP A 38 -0.28 5.79 21.48
N GLN A 39 -1.29 6.65 21.40
CA GLN A 39 -1.64 7.39 20.17
C GLN A 39 -0.46 8.17 19.59
N PRO A 40 0.38 8.89 20.39
CA PRO A 40 1.55 9.58 19.83
C PRO A 40 2.54 8.61 19.17
N ASN A 41 2.78 7.45 19.78
CA ASN A 41 3.67 6.43 19.24
C ASN A 41 3.08 5.82 17.95
N PHE A 42 1.77 5.57 17.92
CA PHE A 42 1.08 5.15 16.69
C PHE A 42 1.24 6.16 15.56
N LEU A 43 1.00 7.45 15.81
CA LEU A 43 1.15 8.50 14.81
C LEU A 43 2.58 8.60 14.29
N PHE A 44 3.58 8.46 15.18
CA PHE A 44 4.99 8.40 14.79
C PHE A 44 5.24 7.27 13.77
N TRP A 45 4.87 6.03 14.10
CA TRP A 45 5.10 4.88 13.23
C TRP A 45 4.31 4.97 11.93
N ARG A 46 3.03 5.34 11.99
CA ARG A 46 2.18 5.57 10.81
C ARG A 46 2.82 6.56 9.85
N ASN A 47 3.20 7.73 10.35
CA ASN A 47 3.77 8.79 9.53
C ASN A 47 5.12 8.39 8.93
N LEU A 48 5.95 7.69 9.70
CA LEU A 48 7.25 7.21 9.22
C LEU A 48 7.08 6.17 8.10
N ILE A 49 6.17 5.20 8.25
CA ILE A 49 5.88 4.19 7.21
C ILE A 49 5.39 4.87 5.93
N ILE A 50 4.42 5.78 6.03
CA ILE A 50 3.91 6.53 4.86
C ILE A 50 5.03 7.33 4.21
N LYS A 51 5.85 8.03 5.01
CA LYS A 51 6.94 8.86 4.50
C LYS A 51 7.99 8.05 3.76
N ILE A 52 8.40 6.89 4.29
CA ILE A 52 9.32 5.96 3.63
C ILE A 52 8.70 5.48 2.31
N ALA A 53 7.47 4.97 2.35
CA ALA A 53 6.80 4.45 1.16
C ALA A 53 6.65 5.52 0.06
N THR A 54 6.31 6.75 0.42
CA THR A 54 6.24 7.88 -0.52
C THR A 54 7.62 8.25 -1.07
N HIS A 55 8.65 8.35 -0.22
CA HIS A 55 10.00 8.72 -0.64
C HIS A 55 10.57 7.73 -1.66
N PHE A 56 10.43 6.44 -1.38
CA PHE A 56 10.93 5.37 -2.25
C PHE A 56 9.93 4.93 -3.34
N ARG A 57 8.75 5.58 -3.39
CA ARG A 57 7.66 5.24 -4.32
C ARG A 57 7.17 3.78 -4.20
N PHE A 58 7.24 3.19 -3.02
CA PHE A 58 6.73 1.84 -2.76
C PHE A 58 5.20 1.82 -2.78
N LEU A 59 4.63 1.40 -3.90
CA LEU A 59 3.19 1.25 -4.03
C LEU A 59 2.68 0.08 -3.18
N THR A 60 3.38 -1.05 -3.26
CA THR A 60 3.13 -2.25 -2.48
C THR A 60 4.27 -2.44 -1.48
N VAL A 61 3.92 -2.82 -0.25
CA VAL A 61 4.88 -3.11 0.81
C VAL A 61 4.51 -4.45 1.44
N GLN A 62 5.50 -5.24 1.81
CA GLN A 62 5.28 -6.46 2.54
C GLN A 62 5.28 -6.15 4.06
N PRO A 63 4.22 -6.46 4.81
CA PRO A 63 4.15 -6.25 6.26
C PRO A 63 5.36 -6.80 7.02
N SER A 64 5.83 -8.00 6.66
CA SER A 64 7.01 -8.61 7.27
C SER A 64 8.29 -7.84 6.96
N GLN A 65 8.42 -7.21 5.79
CA GLN A 65 9.55 -6.37 5.44
C GLN A 65 9.59 -5.09 6.29
N VAL A 66 8.44 -4.45 6.47
CA VAL A 66 8.32 -3.27 7.36
C VAL A 66 8.80 -3.62 8.77
N LYS A 67 8.40 -4.79 9.29
CA LYS A 67 8.75 -5.23 10.65
C LYS A 67 10.19 -5.70 10.79
N ASN A 68 10.62 -6.59 9.91
CA ASN A 68 11.83 -7.39 10.08
C ASN A 68 13.04 -6.80 9.36
N GLU A 69 12.84 -5.86 8.44
CA GLU A 69 13.93 -5.25 7.67
C GLU A 69 14.04 -3.76 7.94
N TRP A 70 12.99 -2.98 7.70
CA TRP A 70 13.06 -1.50 7.76
C TRP A 70 13.44 -1.01 9.16
N PHE A 71 12.78 -1.57 10.18
CA PHE A 71 12.92 -1.13 11.57
C PHE A 71 13.72 -2.10 12.45
N ASN A 72 14.38 -3.09 11.84
CA ASN A 72 15.20 -4.04 12.57
C ASN A 72 16.56 -3.45 12.93
N ARG A 73 16.85 -3.44 14.23
CA ARG A 73 18.13 -3.02 14.81
C ARG A 73 18.79 -4.21 15.49
N GLY A 74 19.67 -4.91 14.77
CA GLY A 74 20.46 -6.01 15.33
C GLY A 74 19.62 -7.15 15.93
N GLY A 75 18.43 -7.41 15.37
CA GLY A 75 17.48 -8.42 15.88
C GLY A 75 16.36 -7.85 16.75
N LEU A 76 16.42 -6.58 17.13
CA LEU A 76 15.33 -5.90 17.83
C LEU A 76 14.35 -5.30 16.81
N THR A 77 13.06 -5.65 16.92
CA THR A 77 11.97 -5.12 16.08
C THR A 77 10.90 -4.46 16.95
N PRO A 78 10.26 -3.36 16.51
CA PRO A 78 9.24 -2.71 17.33
C PRO A 78 8.00 -3.59 17.50
N LEU A 79 7.64 -3.88 18.75
CA LEU A 79 6.58 -4.82 19.12
C LEU A 79 5.17 -4.31 18.77
N CYS A 80 5.02 -3.00 18.55
CA CYS A 80 3.75 -2.39 18.21
C CYS A 80 3.39 -2.45 16.71
N LEU A 81 4.32 -2.82 15.82
CA LEU A 81 4.10 -2.67 14.37
C LEU A 81 2.92 -3.45 13.82
N ASP A 82 2.66 -4.65 14.33
CA ASP A 82 1.49 -5.45 13.91
C ASP A 82 0.19 -4.66 14.19
N ARG A 83 0.15 -3.98 15.34
CA ARG A 83 -0.99 -3.12 15.72
C ARG A 83 -1.02 -1.82 14.93
N VAL A 84 0.14 -1.24 14.60
CA VAL A 84 0.24 -0.05 13.74
C VAL A 84 -0.34 -0.34 12.36
N LEU A 85 0.12 -1.40 11.70
CA LEU A 85 -0.35 -1.79 10.36
C LEU A 85 -1.86 -2.08 10.37
N PHE A 86 -2.34 -2.75 11.41
CA PHE A 86 -3.77 -2.97 11.59
C PHE A 86 -4.57 -1.66 11.72
N LEU A 87 -4.10 -0.69 12.49
CA LEU A 87 -4.76 0.60 12.63
C LEU A 87 -4.70 1.40 11.32
N MET A 88 -3.57 1.39 10.62
CA MET A 88 -3.41 2.01 9.29
C MET A 88 -4.39 1.42 8.28
N TYR A 89 -4.64 0.10 8.33
CA TYR A 89 -5.66 -0.55 7.50
C TYR A 89 -7.06 -0.01 7.79
N ASN A 90 -7.43 0.06 9.08
CA ASN A 90 -8.75 0.56 9.48
C ASN A 90 -8.95 2.05 9.19
N GLU A 91 -7.89 2.84 9.29
CA GLU A 91 -7.89 4.28 8.97
C GLU A 91 -7.77 4.54 7.45
N GLY A 92 -7.55 3.50 6.64
CA GLY A 92 -7.51 3.56 5.18
C GLY A 92 -6.19 4.03 4.59
N ASP A 93 -5.12 4.12 5.40
CA ASP A 93 -3.78 4.48 4.94
C ASP A 93 -3.13 3.37 4.12
N ILE A 94 -3.48 2.11 4.43
CA ILE A 94 -3.12 0.93 3.65
C ILE A 94 -4.36 0.12 3.31
N MET A 95 -4.29 -0.66 2.24
CA MET A 95 -5.37 -1.56 1.82
C MET A 95 -4.81 -2.90 1.37
N ARG A 96 -5.60 -3.96 1.47
CA ARG A 96 -5.22 -5.24 0.86
C ARG A 96 -5.44 -5.16 -0.63
N THR A 97 -4.61 -5.87 -1.38
CA THR A 97 -4.80 -6.00 -2.83
C THR A 97 -6.18 -6.60 -3.17
N LEU A 98 -6.72 -7.45 -2.28
CA LEU A 98 -8.05 -8.06 -2.41
C LEU A 98 -9.21 -7.07 -2.21
N ASP A 99 -9.00 -5.97 -1.48
CA ASP A 99 -10.03 -4.95 -1.28
C ASP A 99 -10.25 -4.12 -2.55
N LEU A 100 -9.30 -4.17 -3.50
CA LEU A 100 -9.41 -3.58 -4.82
C LEU A 100 -10.16 -4.53 -5.77
N VAL A 101 -11.33 -4.09 -6.26
CA VAL A 101 -12.15 -4.87 -7.20
C VAL A 101 -11.37 -5.11 -8.50
N ASP A 102 -11.24 -6.38 -8.89
CA ASP A 102 -10.56 -6.76 -10.13
C ASP A 102 -11.44 -6.51 -11.36
N PRO A 103 -11.12 -5.55 -12.24
CA PRO A 103 -11.92 -5.25 -13.42
C PRO A 103 -11.80 -6.33 -14.50
N ARG A 104 -10.84 -7.26 -14.39
CA ARG A 104 -10.74 -8.45 -15.26
C ARG A 104 -11.71 -9.55 -14.85
N SER A 105 -12.23 -9.51 -13.62
CA SER A 105 -13.20 -10.49 -13.13
C SER A 105 -14.59 -10.22 -13.71
N GLY A 106 -15.38 -11.26 -13.97
CA GLY A 106 -16.73 -11.14 -14.54
C GLY A 106 -17.69 -10.31 -13.66
N ARG A 107 -18.74 -9.74 -14.26
CA ARG A 107 -19.71 -8.87 -13.56
C ARG A 107 -20.30 -9.50 -12.29
N VAL A 108 -20.52 -10.81 -12.30
CA VAL A 108 -21.07 -11.56 -11.17
C VAL A 108 -20.06 -11.70 -10.03
N SER A 109 -18.80 -12.06 -10.32
CA SER A 109 -17.74 -12.13 -9.31
C SER A 109 -17.43 -10.77 -8.66
N GLN A 110 -17.60 -9.68 -9.41
CA GLN A 110 -17.46 -8.32 -8.87
C GLN A 110 -18.56 -7.98 -7.85
N LEU A 111 -19.80 -8.41 -8.09
CA LEU A 111 -20.91 -8.21 -7.15
C LEU A 111 -20.73 -9.04 -5.87
N PHE A 112 -20.37 -10.32 -6.00
CA PHE A 112 -20.09 -11.17 -4.84
C PHE A 112 -18.93 -10.64 -4.01
N ARG A 113 -17.85 -10.14 -4.65
CA ARG A 113 -16.74 -9.52 -3.91
C ARG A 113 -17.15 -8.25 -3.17
N LYS A 114 -17.95 -7.37 -3.77
CA LYS A 114 -18.47 -6.16 -3.11
C LYS A 114 -19.28 -6.49 -1.85
N VAL A 115 -20.08 -7.56 -1.89
CA VAL A 115 -20.82 -8.02 -0.71
C VAL A 115 -19.87 -8.64 0.32
N SER A 116 -18.91 -9.46 -0.11
CA SER A 116 -17.91 -10.05 0.79
C SER A 116 -17.05 -8.99 1.49
N SER A 117 -16.62 -7.93 0.79
CA SER A 117 -15.80 -6.85 1.35
C SER A 117 -16.51 -6.06 2.44
N LEU A 118 -17.85 -6.01 2.40
CA LEU A 118 -18.66 -5.39 3.46
C LEU A 118 -18.72 -6.28 4.71
N ILE A 119 -18.65 -7.61 4.54
CA ILE A 119 -18.66 -8.59 5.63
C ILE A 119 -17.25 -8.76 6.22
N THR A 120 -16.20 -8.73 5.40
CA THR A 120 -14.79 -8.93 5.80
C THR A 120 -14.08 -7.68 6.30
N ARG A 121 -14.79 -6.58 6.56
CA ARG A 121 -14.16 -5.36 7.13
C ARG A 121 -13.71 -5.56 8.57
N SER A 122 -14.06 -6.68 9.20
CA SER A 122 -13.50 -7.15 10.47
C SER A 122 -12.19 -7.94 10.23
N ALA A 123 -11.17 -7.31 9.64
CA ALA A 123 -9.84 -7.90 9.70
C ALA A 123 -9.38 -7.92 11.16
N THR A 124 -8.59 -8.92 11.54
CA THR A 124 -7.85 -8.92 12.81
C THR A 124 -6.39 -8.55 12.54
N PRO A 125 -5.62 -8.11 13.55
CA PRO A 125 -4.20 -7.80 13.35
C PRO A 125 -3.39 -8.94 12.68
N PRO A 126 -3.57 -10.22 13.05
CA PRO A 126 -2.90 -11.34 12.36
C PRO A 126 -3.18 -11.41 10.86
N ASP A 127 -4.40 -11.08 10.43
CA ASP A 127 -4.78 -11.17 9.01
C ASP A 127 -3.96 -10.20 8.16
N ILE A 128 -3.79 -8.96 8.62
CA ILE A 128 -3.03 -7.93 7.89
C ILE A 128 -1.53 -8.26 7.86
N VAL A 129 -0.99 -8.86 8.93
CA VAL A 129 0.44 -9.22 9.00
C VAL A 129 0.75 -10.46 8.15
N ALA A 130 -0.25 -11.31 7.91
CA ALA A 130 -0.14 -12.48 7.03
C ALA A 130 -0.28 -12.14 5.53
N GLU A 131 -0.73 -10.92 5.19
CA GLU A 131 -0.80 -10.48 3.79
C GLU A 131 0.59 -10.46 3.16
N GLU A 132 0.69 -11.00 1.94
CA GLU A 132 1.93 -10.97 1.18
C GLU A 132 2.32 -9.53 0.80
N PHE A 133 1.33 -8.73 0.40
CA PHE A 133 1.51 -7.33 0.05
C PHE A 133 0.29 -6.50 0.44
N VAL A 134 0.55 -5.34 1.03
CA VAL A 134 -0.44 -4.27 1.23
C VAL A 134 -0.10 -3.08 0.34
N VAL A 135 -1.13 -2.36 -0.11
CA VAL A 135 -0.99 -1.17 -0.95
C VAL A 135 -1.03 0.06 -0.08
N VAL A 136 -0.07 0.98 -0.26
CA VAL A 136 -0.03 2.26 0.46
C VAL A 136 -0.91 3.27 -0.27
N THR A 137 -2.01 3.69 0.36
CA THR A 137 -3.08 4.47 -0.28
C THR A 137 -2.58 5.83 -0.80
N ALA A 138 -1.69 6.50 -0.06
CA ALA A 138 -1.11 7.77 -0.49
C ALA A 138 -0.32 7.61 -1.80
N VAL A 139 0.58 6.62 -1.85
CA VAL A 139 1.41 6.33 -3.04
C VAL A 139 0.54 5.89 -4.23
N LEU A 140 -0.51 5.11 -3.99
CA LEU A 140 -1.48 4.72 -5.01
C LEU A 140 -2.15 5.93 -5.66
N LYS A 141 -2.63 6.88 -4.84
CA LYS A 141 -3.28 8.10 -5.33
C LYS A 141 -2.33 8.94 -6.16
N ASP A 142 -1.10 9.13 -5.68
CA ASP A 142 -0.07 9.91 -6.37
C ASP A 142 0.29 9.27 -7.72
N LYS A 143 0.60 7.97 -7.74
CA LYS A 143 0.91 7.24 -8.98
C LYS A 143 -0.27 7.23 -9.96
N ALA A 144 -1.50 7.04 -9.48
CA ALA A 144 -2.68 7.09 -10.33
C ALA A 144 -2.86 8.49 -10.98
N ALA A 145 -2.63 9.56 -10.21
CA ALA A 145 -2.66 10.92 -10.73
C ALA A 145 -1.56 11.17 -11.78
N GLU A 146 -0.35 10.66 -11.56
CA GLU A 146 0.76 10.72 -12.51
C GLU A 146 0.44 10.00 -13.82
N VAL A 147 -0.16 8.80 -13.75
CA VAL A 147 -0.60 8.06 -14.93
C VAL A 147 -1.66 8.84 -15.71
N VAL A 148 -2.68 9.39 -15.05
CA VAL A 148 -3.72 10.20 -15.71
C VAL A 148 -3.10 11.44 -16.35
N LYS A 149 -2.19 12.12 -15.66
CA LYS A 149 -1.47 13.29 -16.18
C LYS A 149 -0.69 12.92 -17.44
N HIS A 150 0.13 11.88 -17.37
CA HIS A 150 0.93 11.41 -18.49
C HIS A 150 0.09 11.06 -19.73
N LEU A 151 -1.06 10.42 -19.54
CA LEU A 151 -1.98 10.14 -20.64
C LEU A 151 -2.58 11.44 -21.21
N SER A 152 -3.03 12.35 -20.34
CA SER A 152 -3.67 13.61 -20.76
C SER A 152 -2.75 14.51 -21.60
N GLU A 153 -1.44 14.50 -21.33
CA GLU A 153 -0.43 15.27 -22.07
C GLU A 153 -0.27 14.79 -23.53
N ASN A 154 -0.75 13.58 -23.85
CA ASN A 154 -0.68 12.98 -25.18
C ASN A 154 -2.01 13.10 -25.97
N HIS A 155 -2.86 14.07 -25.65
CA HIS A 155 -4.22 14.25 -26.22
C HIS A 155 -5.21 13.13 -25.91
N TRP A 156 -4.97 12.34 -24.86
CA TRP A 156 -5.91 11.32 -24.44
C TRP A 156 -7.13 11.95 -23.79
N ASN A 157 -8.31 11.54 -24.23
CA ASN A 157 -9.59 11.90 -23.64
C ASN A 157 -10.35 10.65 -23.19
N SER A 158 -11.56 10.82 -22.65
CA SER A 158 -12.39 9.73 -22.12
C SER A 158 -12.78 8.66 -23.15
N SER A 159 -12.57 8.90 -24.44
CA SER A 159 -12.84 7.95 -25.53
C SER A 159 -11.60 7.17 -25.99
N CYS A 160 -10.42 7.46 -25.43
CA CYS A 160 -9.17 6.81 -25.83
C CYS A 160 -9.03 5.43 -25.20
N ILE A 161 -8.45 4.48 -25.96
CA ILE A 161 -8.20 3.11 -25.52
C ILE A 161 -6.69 2.88 -25.44
N ILE A 162 -6.22 2.40 -24.29
CA ILE A 162 -4.84 1.94 -24.09
C ILE A 162 -4.76 0.43 -24.14
N THR A 163 -3.75 -0.09 -24.82
CA THR A 163 -3.40 -1.50 -24.72
C THR A 163 -2.79 -1.77 -23.35
N MET A 164 -3.06 -2.93 -22.77
CA MET A 164 -2.48 -3.28 -21.46
C MET A 164 -0.95 -3.19 -21.46
N LYS A 165 -0.29 -3.55 -22.55
CA LYS A 165 1.17 -3.43 -22.69
C LYS A 165 1.62 -1.98 -22.51
N LYS A 166 1.03 -1.04 -23.25
CA LYS A 166 1.40 0.38 -23.14
C LYS A 166 1.04 0.97 -21.77
N PHE A 167 -0.07 0.52 -21.18
CA PHE A 167 -0.45 0.93 -19.83
C PHE A 167 0.56 0.47 -18.78
N GLN A 168 1.06 -0.77 -18.89
CA GLN A 168 2.12 -1.29 -18.02
C GLN A 168 3.41 -0.47 -18.13
N ASP A 169 3.79 -0.08 -19.34
CA ASP A 169 4.96 0.78 -19.56
C ASP A 169 4.81 2.14 -18.84
N VAL A 170 3.60 2.74 -18.88
CA VAL A 170 3.31 4.01 -18.19
C VAL A 170 3.30 3.85 -16.67
N CYS A 171 2.83 2.71 -16.16
CA CYS A 171 2.79 2.42 -14.73
C CYS A 171 4.11 1.86 -14.16
N GLY A 172 5.15 1.68 -14.96
CA GLY A 172 6.44 1.16 -14.48
C GLY A 172 6.48 -0.36 -14.24
N GLY A 173 5.49 -1.11 -14.71
CA GLY A 173 5.48 -2.58 -14.64
C GLY A 173 4.09 -3.21 -14.53
N PRO A 174 4.00 -4.55 -14.69
CA PRO A 174 2.74 -5.28 -14.66
C PRO A 174 2.03 -5.25 -13.31
N ASP A 175 2.78 -5.31 -12.21
CA ASP A 175 2.23 -5.40 -10.86
C ASP A 175 1.59 -4.07 -10.44
N GLU A 176 2.35 -2.96 -10.58
CA GLU A 176 1.82 -1.62 -10.31
C GLU A 176 0.62 -1.29 -11.21
N ALA A 177 0.71 -1.62 -12.50
CA ALA A 177 -0.39 -1.43 -13.44
C ALA A 177 -1.66 -2.16 -13.00
N SER A 178 -1.55 -3.37 -12.48
CA SER A 178 -2.71 -4.11 -11.99
C SER A 178 -3.39 -3.39 -10.81
N VAL A 179 -2.61 -2.89 -9.85
CA VAL A 179 -3.14 -2.17 -8.68
C VAL A 179 -3.77 -0.84 -9.10
N ILE A 180 -3.08 -0.06 -9.93
CA ILE A 180 -3.55 1.25 -10.42
C ILE A 180 -4.82 1.08 -11.27
N LEU A 181 -4.88 0.07 -12.16
CA LEU A 181 -6.07 -0.20 -12.96
C LEU A 181 -7.28 -0.52 -12.09
N ARG A 182 -7.11 -1.36 -11.06
CA ARG A 182 -8.20 -1.67 -10.12
C ARG A 182 -8.68 -0.42 -9.39
N TYR A 183 -7.76 0.43 -8.96
CA TYR A 183 -8.09 1.70 -8.32
C TYR A 183 -8.87 2.63 -9.27
N LEU A 184 -8.37 2.88 -10.48
CA LEU A 184 -9.05 3.73 -11.46
C LEU A 184 -10.43 3.19 -11.85
N SER A 185 -10.56 1.87 -12.02
CA SER A 185 -11.85 1.23 -12.25
C SER A 185 -12.80 1.35 -11.05
N GLY A 186 -12.29 1.22 -9.82
CA GLY A 186 -13.05 1.49 -8.60
C GLY A 186 -13.55 2.92 -8.50
N CYS A 187 -12.71 3.89 -8.91
CA CYS A 187 -13.05 5.31 -9.04
C CYS A 187 -13.96 5.63 -10.24
N ARG A 188 -14.28 4.64 -11.09
CA ARG A 188 -15.05 4.80 -12.34
C ARG A 188 -14.41 5.74 -13.36
N THR A 189 -13.09 5.90 -13.31
CA THR A 189 -12.32 6.73 -14.26
C THR A 189 -11.69 5.90 -15.39
N ALA A 190 -11.68 4.56 -15.28
CA ALA A 190 -11.20 3.66 -16.33
C ALA A 190 -12.04 2.38 -16.42
N GLN A 191 -12.20 1.85 -17.63
CA GLN A 191 -12.86 0.58 -17.88
C GLN A 191 -11.89 -0.41 -18.54
N TYR A 192 -11.81 -1.63 -18.01
CA TYR A 192 -11.08 -2.72 -18.64
C TYR A 192 -11.91 -3.35 -19.76
N LEU A 193 -11.29 -3.55 -20.92
CA LEU A 193 -11.87 -4.21 -22.08
C LEU A 193 -11.03 -5.44 -22.43
N SER A 194 -11.68 -6.61 -22.56
CA SER A 194 -11.06 -7.84 -23.05
C SER A 194 -11.69 -8.26 -24.36
N VAL A 195 -10.85 -8.55 -25.36
CA VAL A 195 -11.28 -9.17 -26.60
C VAL A 195 -11.08 -10.67 -26.46
N HIS A 196 -12.17 -11.42 -26.28
CA HIS A 196 -12.11 -12.86 -26.43
C HIS A 196 -12.13 -13.19 -27.92
N LYS A 197 -11.04 -13.77 -28.44
CA LYS A 197 -11.10 -14.42 -29.74
C LYS A 197 -12.11 -15.55 -29.60
N LYS A 198 -13.22 -15.51 -30.35
CA LYS A 198 -13.99 -16.72 -30.59
C LYS A 198 -13.05 -17.67 -31.32
N GLU A 199 -12.76 -18.82 -30.71
CA GLU A 199 -12.23 -19.95 -31.45
C GLU A 199 -13.28 -20.27 -32.53
N LEU A 200 -12.88 -20.10 -33.79
CA LEU A 200 -13.63 -20.53 -34.97
C LEU A 200 -13.31 -22.00 -35.23
#